data_AF-V5G7T7-F1
#
_entry.id   AF-V5G7T7-F1
#
_cell.length_a   1.000
_cell.length_b   1.000
_cell.length_c   1.000
_cell.angle_alpha   90.00
_cell.angle_beta   90.00
_cell.angle_gamma   90.00
#
_symmetry.space_group_name_H-M   'P 1'
#
loop_
_entity.id
_entity.type
_entity.pdbx_description
1 polymer ?
#
loop_
_entity_poly.entity_id
_entity_poly.type
_entity_poly.pdbx_seq_one_letter_code
_entity_poly.pdbx_strand_id
1 'polypeptide(L)'
;SSYIEKFQHVKFACSVKQFGGRPTSGALLLTTTGMLAAILLPQYTSQTPMLLATESLGPTRIYVKTADICYGKNGHFLLAVSNGDPSMPIQCYNVSVKRVEDKCVITSQSLLSFFLFEAPKEALMDQLSKDKCTVSHIKWIMREDADSLVVTASSDKMSCLQVWELREKALPVHKSLGNSESPQFFNTVLWQYQRHFQYNS
;
A
#
# COMPACT_ATOMS: atom_id res chain seq x y z
N SER A 1 30.98 -17.39 16.75
CA SER A 1 29.96 -16.34 16.62
C SER A 1 28.60 -16.96 16.45
N SER A 2 27.62 -16.54 17.24
CA SER A 2 26.28 -17.12 17.25
C SER A 2 25.50 -16.62 16.04
N TYR A 3 24.76 -17.50 15.37
CA TYR A 3 23.92 -17.16 14.20
C TYR A 3 22.92 -16.02 14.49
N ILE A 4 22.53 -15.84 15.76
CA ILE A 4 21.65 -14.77 16.25
C ILE A 4 22.26 -13.37 16.08
N GLU A 5 23.58 -13.23 16.11
CA GLU A 5 24.27 -11.93 15.97
C GLU A 5 24.18 -11.35 14.55
N LYS A 6 23.66 -12.14 13.59
CA LYS A 6 23.43 -11.70 12.21
C LYS A 6 22.05 -11.07 11.99
N PHE A 7 21.16 -11.14 12.97
CA PHE A 7 19.81 -10.56 12.87
C PHE A 7 19.79 -9.15 13.47
N GLN A 8 19.53 -8.15 12.62
CA GLN A 8 19.24 -6.80 13.09
C GLN A 8 17.78 -6.70 13.50
N HIS A 9 17.53 -6.46 14.79
CA HIS A 9 16.19 -6.11 15.27
C HIS A 9 15.84 -4.69 14.82
N VAL A 10 14.93 -4.58 13.85
CA VAL A 10 14.40 -3.29 13.41
C VAL A 10 13.29 -2.87 14.39
N LYS A 11 13.45 -1.72 15.04
CA LYS A 11 12.43 -1.18 15.95
C LYS A 11 11.30 -0.54 15.16
N PHE A 12 10.07 -0.98 15.38
CA PHE A 12 8.86 -0.34 14.87
C PHE A 12 8.25 0.56 15.95
N ALA A 13 7.92 1.79 15.57
CA ALA A 13 7.13 2.66 16.41
C ALA A 13 5.66 2.24 16.37
N CYS A 14 4.97 2.31 17.50
CA CYS A 14 3.52 2.16 17.52
C CYS A 14 2.83 3.32 16.80
N SER A 15 1.67 3.05 16.20
CA SER A 15 0.94 4.02 15.38
C SER A 15 0.44 5.22 16.16
N VAL A 16 -0.12 5.01 17.35
CA VAL A 16 -0.55 6.07 18.25
C VAL A 16 0.04 5.83 19.62
N LYS A 17 0.61 6.89 20.20
CA LYS A 17 1.09 6.93 21.58
C LYS A 17 0.14 7.74 22.43
N GLN A 18 -0.04 7.29 23.67
CA GLN A 18 -0.65 8.09 24.73
C GLN A 18 0.41 8.82 25.55
N PHE A 19 -0.04 9.59 26.53
CA PHE A 19 0.84 10.24 27.49
C PHE A 19 1.82 9.24 28.12
N GLY A 20 3.07 9.66 28.31
CA GLY A 20 4.15 8.77 28.77
C GLY A 20 4.68 7.79 27.72
N GLY A 21 4.34 7.98 26.44
CA GLY A 21 4.95 7.26 25.31
C GLY A 21 4.48 5.82 25.11
N ARG A 22 3.46 5.39 25.86
CA ARG A 22 2.88 4.04 25.77
C ARG A 22 1.98 3.90 24.52
N PRO A 23 1.89 2.72 23.90
CA PRO A 23 0.98 2.50 22.77
C PRO A 23 -0.48 2.60 23.20
N THR A 24 -1.34 3.06 22.28
CA THR A 24 -2.80 3.13 22.44
C THR A 24 -3.46 1.98 21.70
N SER A 25 -4.49 1.37 22.29
CA SER A 25 -5.33 0.35 21.65
C SER A 25 -6.42 0.99 20.79
N GLY A 26 -6.74 0.37 19.65
CA GLY A 26 -7.71 0.94 18.73
C GLY A 26 -7.97 0.07 17.50
N ALA A 27 -8.73 0.62 16.56
CA ALA A 27 -9.00 0.02 15.25
C ALA A 27 -8.87 1.07 14.15
N LEU A 28 -8.39 0.63 12.99
CA LEU A 28 -8.43 1.38 11.74
C LEU A 28 -9.33 0.60 10.77
N LEU A 29 -10.35 1.25 10.23
CA LEU A 29 -11.31 0.66 9.31
C LEU A 29 -11.24 1.37 7.97
N LEU A 30 -11.47 0.63 6.90
CA LEU A 30 -11.62 1.13 5.54
C LEU A 30 -12.97 0.67 4.99
N THR A 31 -13.79 1.61 4.53
CA THR A 31 -15.06 1.31 3.88
C THR A 31 -14.88 1.04 2.39
N THR A 32 -15.90 0.43 1.77
CA THR A 32 -15.98 0.24 0.30
C THR A 32 -16.04 1.54 -0.49
N THR A 33 -16.29 2.68 0.17
CA THR A 33 -16.33 4.02 -0.45
C THR A 33 -15.01 4.78 -0.29
N GLY A 34 -13.96 4.14 0.22
CA GLY A 34 -12.66 4.75 0.45
C GLY A 34 -12.61 5.66 1.67
N MET A 35 -13.56 5.55 2.61
CA MET A 35 -13.53 6.30 3.86
C MET A 35 -12.76 5.51 4.92
N LEU A 36 -11.81 6.17 5.56
CA LEU A 36 -11.10 5.67 6.72
C LEU A 36 -11.83 6.07 7.99
N ALA A 37 -11.82 5.19 8.99
CA ALA A 37 -12.23 5.50 10.35
C ALA A 37 -11.19 4.97 11.33
N ALA A 38 -10.74 5.81 12.26
CA ALA A 38 -9.83 5.43 13.33
C ALA A 38 -10.54 5.56 14.67
N ILE A 39 -10.53 4.49 15.45
CA ILE A 39 -11.14 4.40 16.77
C ILE A 39 -10.03 4.19 17.77
N LEU A 40 -9.85 5.13 18.71
CA LEU A 40 -8.94 4.96 19.83
C LEU A 40 -9.75 4.58 21.07
N LEU A 41 -9.47 3.39 21.59
CA LEU A 41 -10.16 2.86 22.76
C LEU A 41 -9.61 3.54 24.02
N PRO A 42 -10.47 3.86 24.99
CA PRO A 42 -10.04 4.40 26.26
C PRO A 42 -9.28 3.33 27.05
N GLN A 43 -8.38 3.77 27.95
CA GLN A 43 -7.79 2.81 28.89
C GLN A 43 -8.86 2.35 29.88
N TYR A 44 -8.83 1.08 30.23
CA TYR A 44 -9.75 0.48 31.21
C TYR A 44 -9.82 1.22 32.55
N THR A 45 -8.76 1.95 32.93
CA THR A 45 -8.64 2.67 34.20
C THR A 45 -9.01 4.15 34.11
N SER A 46 -9.31 4.68 32.93
CA SER A 46 -9.55 6.10 32.69
C SER A 46 -10.99 6.36 32.23
N GLN A 47 -11.64 7.40 32.77
CA GLN A 47 -12.95 7.87 32.32
C GLN A 47 -12.92 8.63 30.97
N THR A 48 -11.79 8.62 30.25
CA THR A 48 -11.70 9.31 28.96
C THR A 48 -12.63 8.66 27.94
N PRO A 49 -13.35 9.45 27.12
CA PRO A 49 -14.18 8.90 26.07
C PRO A 49 -13.34 8.26 24.97
N MET A 50 -13.97 7.36 24.22
CA MET A 50 -13.43 6.85 22.96
C MET A 50 -13.25 8.02 21.96
N LEU A 51 -12.12 8.05 21.26
CA LEU A 51 -11.88 9.04 20.22
C LEU A 51 -12.13 8.42 18.84
N LEU A 52 -12.85 9.15 17.99
CA LEU A 52 -13.15 8.75 16.62
C LEU A 52 -12.63 9.83 15.67
N ALA A 53 -12.05 9.41 14.56
CA ALA A 53 -11.77 10.26 13.43
C ALA A 53 -12.17 9.54 12.14
N THR A 54 -12.56 10.31 11.14
CA THR A 54 -12.84 9.80 9.79
C THR A 54 -12.14 10.68 8.78
N GLU A 55 -11.63 10.09 7.71
CA GLU A 55 -10.93 10.83 6.65
C GLU A 55 -11.13 10.11 5.31
N SER A 56 -11.12 10.84 4.20
CA SER A 56 -11.15 10.21 2.88
C SER A 56 -9.75 9.68 2.55
N LEU A 57 -9.66 8.46 2.00
CA LEU A 57 -8.38 7.87 1.59
C LEU A 57 -7.71 8.71 0.50
N GLY A 58 -8.50 9.28 -0.41
CA GLY A 58 -8.04 10.17 -1.46
C GLY A 58 -8.98 11.36 -1.67
N PRO A 59 -8.58 12.33 -2.51
CA PRO A 59 -9.37 13.54 -2.78
C PRO A 59 -10.69 13.24 -3.50
N THR A 60 -10.75 12.12 -4.24
CA THR A 60 -11.94 11.64 -4.91
C THR A 60 -12.44 10.37 -4.24
N ARG A 61 -13.77 10.21 -4.22
CA ARG A 61 -14.39 8.99 -3.74
C ARG A 61 -14.03 7.85 -4.68
N ILE A 62 -13.51 6.76 -4.11
CA ILE A 62 -13.17 5.55 -4.84
C ILE A 62 -14.08 4.40 -4.40
N TYR A 63 -14.32 3.45 -5.29
CA TYR A 63 -14.89 2.16 -4.92
C TYR A 63 -13.76 1.21 -4.56
N VAL A 64 -13.77 0.66 -3.35
CA VAL A 64 -12.77 -0.31 -2.88
C VAL A 64 -13.42 -1.68 -2.82
N LYS A 65 -12.96 -2.59 -3.68
CA LYS A 65 -13.36 -4.00 -3.68
C LYS A 65 -12.45 -4.84 -2.81
N THR A 66 -11.16 -4.57 -2.85
CA THR A 66 -10.14 -5.31 -2.11
C THR A 66 -9.03 -4.37 -1.65
N ALA A 67 -8.46 -4.67 -0.48
CA ALA A 67 -7.43 -3.85 0.14
C ALA A 67 -6.54 -4.69 1.05
N ASP A 68 -5.32 -4.19 1.29
CA ASP A 68 -4.41 -4.75 2.27
C ASP A 68 -3.57 -3.68 2.95
N ILE A 69 -3.07 -4.00 4.14
CA ILE A 69 -2.36 -3.09 5.03
C ILE A 69 -0.97 -3.60 5.40
N CYS A 70 0.01 -2.71 5.31
CA CYS A 70 1.37 -2.87 5.80
C CYS A 70 1.67 -1.80 6.86
N TYR A 71 2.54 -2.12 7.81
CA TYR A 71 2.94 -1.24 8.91
C TYR A 71 4.30 -0.61 8.59
N GLY A 72 4.34 0.71 8.59
CA GLY A 72 5.56 1.47 8.42
C GLY A 72 6.35 1.58 9.73
N LYS A 73 7.68 1.67 9.62
CA LYS A 73 8.61 1.75 10.77
C LYS A 73 8.30 2.91 11.74
N ASN A 74 7.71 3.99 11.23
CA ASN A 74 7.35 5.18 12.00
C ASN A 74 5.90 5.16 12.54
N GLY A 75 5.24 4.00 12.55
CA GLY A 75 3.87 3.83 13.04
C GLY A 75 2.78 4.24 12.06
N HIS A 76 3.13 4.72 10.87
CA HIS A 76 2.15 4.93 9.80
C HIS A 76 1.73 3.58 9.20
N PHE A 77 0.63 3.60 8.46
CA PHE A 77 0.11 2.48 7.70
C PHE A 77 0.29 2.73 6.21
N LEU A 78 0.55 1.67 5.48
CA LEU A 78 0.60 1.68 4.03
C LEU A 78 -0.54 0.83 3.54
N LEU A 79 -1.44 1.44 2.77
CA LEU A 79 -2.62 0.79 2.23
C LEU A 79 -2.43 0.60 0.74
N ALA A 80 -2.75 -0.59 0.24
CA ALA A 80 -2.93 -0.86 -1.18
C ALA A 80 -4.39 -1.21 -1.40
N VAL A 81 -5.03 -0.60 -2.40
CA VAL A 81 -6.47 -0.77 -2.69
C VAL A 81 -6.71 -0.96 -4.18
N SER A 82 -7.76 -1.69 -4.53
CA SER A 82 -8.28 -1.79 -5.89
C SER A 82 -9.80 -1.77 -5.91
N ASN A 83 -10.36 -1.21 -6.98
CA ASN A 83 -11.79 -1.25 -7.27
C ASN A 83 -12.25 -2.58 -7.90
N GLY A 84 -11.33 -3.50 -8.16
CA GLY A 84 -11.61 -4.80 -8.77
C GLY A 84 -11.47 -4.85 -10.28
N ASP A 85 -11.35 -3.71 -10.95
CA ASP A 85 -11.16 -3.63 -12.40
C ASP A 85 -9.66 -3.67 -12.73
N PRO A 86 -9.16 -4.69 -13.47
CA PRO A 86 -7.74 -4.77 -13.84
C PRO A 86 -7.25 -3.62 -14.73
N SER A 87 -8.14 -2.87 -15.37
CA SER A 87 -7.79 -1.68 -16.16
C SER A 87 -7.53 -0.43 -15.28
N MET A 88 -7.93 -0.49 -14.01
CA MET A 88 -7.73 0.58 -13.04
C MET A 88 -6.46 0.33 -12.22
N PRO A 89 -5.81 1.40 -11.72
CA PRO A 89 -4.55 1.24 -11.01
C PRO A 89 -4.78 0.59 -9.65
N ILE A 90 -3.75 -0.13 -9.18
CA ILE A 90 -3.60 -0.47 -7.78
C ILE A 90 -3.12 0.79 -7.06
N GLN A 91 -3.97 1.37 -6.22
CA GLN A 91 -3.70 2.64 -5.56
C GLN A 91 -3.04 2.41 -4.22
N CYS A 92 -1.95 3.14 -3.95
CA CYS A 92 -1.21 3.05 -2.70
C CYS A 92 -1.32 4.34 -1.89
N TYR A 93 -1.42 4.24 -0.56
CA TYR A 93 -1.58 5.38 0.34
C TYR A 93 -0.74 5.23 1.60
N ASN A 94 -0.19 6.34 2.09
CA ASN A 94 0.37 6.47 3.42
C ASN A 94 -0.67 7.08 4.34
N VAL A 95 -1.04 6.36 5.39
CA VAL A 95 -2.02 6.79 6.38
C VAL A 95 -1.35 6.92 7.73
N SER A 96 -1.42 8.09 8.34
CA SER A 96 -0.99 8.31 9.71
C SER A 96 -2.19 8.61 10.60
N VAL A 97 -2.24 7.97 11.76
CA VAL A 97 -3.21 8.28 12.82
C VAL A 97 -2.44 8.93 13.96
N LYS A 98 -2.92 10.06 14.45
CA LYS A 98 -2.29 10.78 15.55
C LYS A 98 -3.33 11.17 16.58
N ARG A 99 -2.95 11.12 17.85
CA ARG A 99 -3.66 11.81 18.92
C ARG A 99 -3.03 13.19 19.09
N VAL A 100 -3.83 14.23 18.89
CA VAL A 100 -3.44 15.62 19.11
C VAL A 100 -4.34 16.13 20.22
N GLU A 101 -3.75 16.38 21.39
CA GLU A 101 -4.49 16.69 22.62
C GLU A 101 -5.54 15.61 22.92
N ASP A 102 -6.82 15.97 22.86
CA ASP A 102 -7.96 15.09 23.07
C ASP A 102 -8.73 14.77 21.77
N LYS A 103 -8.07 14.93 20.62
CA LYS A 103 -8.64 14.59 19.32
C LYS A 103 -7.82 13.51 18.62
N CYS A 104 -8.52 12.66 17.87
CA CYS A 104 -7.90 11.77 16.90
C CYS A 104 -7.88 12.48 15.54
N VAL A 105 -6.77 12.36 14.81
CA VAL A 105 -6.61 12.92 13.48
C VAL A 105 -6.04 11.83 12.56
N ILE A 106 -6.62 11.70 11.37
CA ILE A 106 -6.11 10.84 10.32
C ILE A 106 -5.56 11.75 9.21
N THR A 107 -4.41 11.41 8.68
CA THR A 107 -3.88 12.04 7.46
C THR A 107 -3.63 10.95 6.43
N SER A 108 -4.16 11.12 5.23
CA SER A 108 -3.92 10.22 4.09
C SER A 108 -3.15 10.94 2.99
N GLN A 109 -2.13 10.29 2.44
CA GLN A 109 -1.33 10.78 1.32
C GLN A 109 -1.23 9.70 0.25
N SER A 110 -1.55 10.04 -0.99
CA SER A 110 -1.34 9.16 -2.13
C SER A 110 0.14 8.88 -2.34
N LEU A 111 0.46 7.61 -2.63
CA LEU A 111 1.78 7.14 -3.01
C LEU A 111 1.79 6.72 -4.49
N LEU A 112 2.97 6.31 -4.96
CA LEU A 112 3.11 5.72 -6.28
C LEU A 112 2.18 4.52 -6.42
N SER A 113 1.34 4.60 -7.43
CA SER A 113 0.38 3.58 -7.84
C SER A 113 0.85 2.98 -9.16
N PHE A 114 0.33 1.83 -9.54
CA PHE A 114 0.75 1.15 -10.77
C PHE A 114 -0.42 0.46 -11.45
N PHE A 115 -0.29 0.27 -12.75
CA PHE A 115 -1.26 -0.48 -13.52
C PHE A 115 -0.76 -1.88 -13.82
N LEU A 116 -1.65 -2.87 -13.79
CA LEU A 116 -1.30 -4.25 -14.12
C LEU A 116 -0.82 -4.41 -15.56
N PHE A 117 -1.22 -3.49 -16.45
CA PHE A 117 -0.76 -3.44 -17.84
C PHE A 117 0.65 -2.85 -18.03
N GLU A 118 1.35 -2.45 -16.98
CA GLU A 118 2.77 -2.12 -17.10
C GLU A 118 3.66 -3.38 -17.14
N ALA A 119 3.08 -4.55 -16.88
CA ALA A 119 3.77 -5.83 -17.01
C ALA A 119 4.09 -6.17 -18.50
N PRO A 120 5.09 -7.02 -18.79
CA PRO A 120 5.38 -7.49 -20.14
C PRO A 120 4.15 -8.13 -20.80
N LYS A 121 4.04 -8.10 -22.13
CA LYS A 121 2.87 -8.62 -22.88
C LYS A 121 2.53 -10.08 -22.55
N GLU A 122 3.53 -10.86 -22.19
CA GLU A 122 3.39 -12.27 -21.80
C GLU A 122 2.74 -12.42 -20.42
N ALA A 123 2.90 -11.43 -19.54
CA ALA A 123 2.24 -11.30 -18.25
C ALA A 123 0.93 -10.49 -18.33
N LEU A 124 0.81 -9.69 -19.39
CA LEU A 124 -0.29 -8.80 -19.69
C LEU A 124 -1.27 -9.54 -20.58
N MET A 125 -2.12 -10.26 -19.90
CA MET A 125 -3.14 -11.06 -20.54
C MET A 125 -4.00 -10.19 -21.45
N ASP A 126 -3.81 -10.34 -22.75
CA ASP A 126 -4.82 -10.07 -23.77
C ASP A 126 -6.17 -10.76 -23.41
N GLN A 127 -6.13 -11.69 -22.46
CA GLN A 127 -7.24 -12.41 -21.83
C GLN A 127 -7.85 -11.72 -20.59
N LEU A 128 -7.14 -10.86 -19.83
CA LEU A 128 -7.72 -10.16 -18.66
C LEU A 128 -8.89 -9.27 -19.10
N SER A 129 -8.76 -8.63 -20.27
CA SER A 129 -9.80 -7.81 -20.89
C SER A 129 -10.89 -8.65 -21.59
N LYS A 130 -10.54 -9.83 -22.13
CA LYS A 130 -11.50 -10.70 -22.86
C LYS A 130 -12.35 -11.58 -21.93
N ASP A 131 -11.79 -12.10 -20.85
CA ASP A 131 -12.45 -13.06 -19.94
C ASP A 131 -13.09 -12.40 -18.71
N LYS A 132 -13.33 -11.08 -18.74
CA LYS A 132 -13.96 -10.32 -17.64
C LYS A 132 -13.29 -10.60 -16.28
N CYS A 133 -11.97 -10.72 -16.25
CA CYS A 133 -11.24 -10.95 -15.02
C CYS A 133 -11.45 -9.78 -14.05
N THR A 134 -11.45 -10.08 -12.75
CA THR A 134 -11.48 -9.04 -11.72
C THR A 134 -10.32 -9.24 -10.75
N VAL A 135 -9.77 -8.12 -10.27
CA VAL A 135 -8.81 -8.14 -9.16
C VAL A 135 -9.55 -8.63 -7.91
N SER A 136 -9.18 -9.81 -7.44
CA SER A 136 -9.81 -10.48 -6.30
C SER A 136 -9.08 -10.16 -5.00
N HIS A 137 -7.75 -10.15 -5.03
CA HIS A 137 -6.91 -9.94 -3.84
C HIS A 137 -5.70 -9.06 -4.13
N ILE A 138 -5.35 -8.26 -3.14
CA ILE A 138 -4.05 -7.59 -3.02
C ILE A 138 -3.46 -8.02 -1.69
N LYS A 139 -2.15 -8.31 -1.66
CA LYS A 139 -1.44 -8.65 -0.44
C LYS A 139 -0.04 -8.06 -0.42
N TRP A 140 0.31 -7.37 0.66
CA TRP A 140 1.71 -7.09 0.98
C TRP A 140 2.40 -8.42 1.31
N ILE A 141 3.58 -8.66 0.71
CA ILE A 141 4.32 -9.89 0.98
C ILE A 141 4.79 -9.91 2.43
N MET A 142 5.29 -8.77 2.91
CA MET A 142 5.70 -8.56 4.29
C MET A 142 4.83 -7.48 4.91
N ARG A 143 4.37 -7.68 6.15
CA ARG A 143 3.58 -6.67 6.86
C ARG A 143 4.41 -5.52 7.40
N GLU A 144 5.72 -5.65 7.38
CA GLU A 144 6.70 -4.71 7.96
C GLU A 144 7.68 -4.20 6.90
N ASP A 145 7.52 -4.65 5.65
CA ASP A 145 8.31 -4.20 4.52
C ASP A 145 7.41 -3.95 3.32
N ALA A 146 7.32 -2.70 2.91
CA ALA A 146 6.37 -2.22 1.92
C ALA A 146 7.02 -2.06 0.54
N ASP A 147 7.95 -2.94 0.22
CA ASP A 147 8.58 -2.99 -1.08
C ASP A 147 7.83 -3.89 -2.05
N SER A 148 7.04 -4.86 -1.58
CA SER A 148 6.51 -5.93 -2.43
C SER A 148 5.02 -6.17 -2.25
N LEU A 149 4.31 -6.20 -3.39
CA LEU A 149 2.88 -6.49 -3.48
C LEU A 149 2.62 -7.69 -4.39
N VAL A 150 1.64 -8.50 -3.98
CA VAL A 150 1.05 -9.54 -4.79
C VAL A 150 -0.36 -9.11 -5.18
N VAL A 151 -0.67 -9.17 -6.46
CA VAL A 151 -1.99 -8.87 -7.00
C VAL A 151 -2.53 -10.11 -7.69
N THR A 152 -3.72 -10.54 -7.26
CA THR A 152 -4.42 -11.68 -7.86
C THR A 152 -5.61 -11.17 -8.66
N ALA A 153 -5.70 -11.61 -9.91
CA ALA A 153 -6.84 -11.40 -10.78
C ALA A 153 -7.38 -12.75 -11.25
N SER A 154 -8.70 -12.90 -11.30
CA SER A 154 -9.33 -14.16 -11.68
C SER A 154 -10.65 -13.97 -12.41
N SER A 155 -10.97 -14.95 -13.26
CA SER A 155 -12.27 -15.20 -13.88
C SER A 155 -12.70 -16.65 -13.61
N ASP A 156 -13.79 -17.07 -14.25
CA ASP A 156 -14.28 -18.44 -14.24
C ASP A 156 -13.32 -19.43 -14.92
N LYS A 157 -12.48 -18.96 -15.85
CA LYS A 157 -11.60 -19.79 -16.68
C LYS A 157 -10.13 -19.67 -16.34
N MET A 158 -9.77 -18.63 -15.59
CA MET A 158 -8.38 -18.21 -15.44
C MET A 158 -8.12 -17.59 -14.07
N SER A 159 -6.93 -17.81 -13.56
CA SER A 159 -6.38 -17.05 -12.44
C SER A 159 -4.94 -16.64 -12.74
N CYS A 160 -4.61 -15.42 -12.33
CA CYS A 160 -3.30 -14.82 -12.48
C CYS A 160 -2.86 -14.21 -11.16
N LEU A 161 -1.61 -14.44 -10.80
CA LEU A 161 -0.95 -13.80 -9.67
C LEU A 161 0.25 -13.05 -10.20
N GLN A 162 0.32 -11.75 -9.97
CA GLN A 162 1.45 -10.91 -10.34
C GLN A 162 2.17 -10.40 -9.10
N VAL A 163 3.49 -10.40 -9.14
CA VAL A 163 4.35 -9.85 -8.08
C VAL A 163 4.95 -8.55 -8.58
N TRP A 164 4.78 -7.51 -7.77
CA TRP A 164 5.22 -6.15 -8.02
C TRP A 164 6.14 -5.71 -6.90
N GLU A 165 7.22 -5.01 -7.25
CA GLU A 165 8.21 -4.55 -6.29
C GLU A 165 8.59 -3.09 -6.53
N LEU A 166 8.59 -2.30 -5.47
CA LEU A 166 8.97 -0.90 -5.46
C LEU A 166 10.49 -0.80 -5.41
N ARG A 167 11.10 -0.46 -6.55
CA ARG A 167 12.56 -0.44 -6.72
C ARG A 167 13.04 0.90 -7.26
N GLU A 168 14.27 1.25 -6.88
CA GLU A 168 14.99 2.36 -7.50
C GLU A 168 15.29 2.04 -8.97
N LYS A 169 15.08 3.02 -9.85
CA LYS A 169 15.38 2.95 -11.27
C LYS A 169 15.99 4.26 -11.74
N ALA A 170 17.11 4.16 -12.43
CA ALA A 170 17.69 5.26 -13.18
C ALA A 170 16.89 5.47 -14.48
N LEU A 171 16.23 6.61 -14.62
CA LEU A 171 15.52 6.98 -15.84
C LEU A 171 16.36 7.98 -16.65
N PRO A 172 16.45 7.82 -17.97
CA PRO A 172 17.19 8.76 -18.80
C PRO A 172 16.48 10.12 -18.79
N VAL A 173 17.24 11.18 -18.50
CA VAL A 173 16.76 12.57 -18.55
C VAL A 173 16.73 13.00 -20.01
N HIS A 174 15.59 13.55 -20.44
CA HIS A 174 15.46 14.05 -21.80
C HIS A 174 16.47 15.18 -22.07
N LYS A 175 17.03 15.24 -23.28
CA LYS A 175 18.08 16.20 -23.65
C LYS A 175 17.71 17.68 -23.46
N SER A 176 16.42 18.00 -23.43
CA SER A 176 15.93 19.36 -23.16
C SER A 176 15.95 19.77 -21.69
N LEU A 177 16.05 18.80 -20.78
CA LEU A 177 16.09 19.00 -19.32
C LEU A 177 17.49 18.78 -18.73
N GLY A 178 18.36 18.09 -19.47
CA GLY A 178 19.74 17.83 -19.09
C GLY A 178 20.74 18.65 -19.90
N ASN A 179 22.02 18.59 -19.51
CA ASN A 179 23.10 19.16 -20.30
C ASN A 179 23.37 18.27 -21.52
N SER A 180 23.47 18.86 -22.71
CA SER A 180 23.52 18.15 -24.00
C SER A 180 24.78 17.30 -24.23
N GLU A 181 25.81 17.49 -23.39
CA GLU A 181 27.14 16.89 -23.58
C GLU A 181 27.28 15.47 -23.01
N SER A 182 26.38 15.03 -22.13
CA SER A 182 26.44 13.69 -21.53
C SER A 182 25.04 13.13 -21.21
N PRO A 183 24.79 11.82 -21.40
CA PRO A 183 23.54 11.21 -20.97
C PRO A 183 23.40 11.31 -19.44
N GLN A 184 22.36 12.02 -19.00
CA GLN A 184 22.04 12.18 -17.59
C GLN A 184 20.93 11.23 -17.19
N PHE A 185 20.99 10.75 -15.96
CA PHE A 185 20.00 9.86 -15.38
C PHE A 185 19.45 10.46 -14.09
N PHE A 186 18.15 10.30 -13.88
CA PHE A 186 17.47 10.65 -12.65
C PHE A 186 17.04 9.36 -11.95
N ASN A 187 17.51 9.16 -10.74
CA ASN A 187 17.09 8.03 -9.93
C ASN A 187 15.75 8.34 -9.28
N THR A 188 14.80 7.45 -9.47
CA THR A 188 13.50 7.51 -8.80
C THR A 188 13.07 6.13 -8.38
N VAL A 189 12.14 6.06 -7.45
CA VAL A 189 11.54 4.80 -6.99
C VAL A 189 10.26 4.58 -7.77
N LEU A 190 10.01 3.35 -8.24
CA LEU A 190 8.78 3.00 -8.95
C LEU A 190 8.45 1.52 -8.82
N TRP A 191 7.16 1.20 -8.94
CA TRP A 191 6.68 -0.17 -8.97
C TRP A 191 7.15 -0.85 -10.26
N GLN A 192 7.76 -2.01 -10.10
CA GLN A 192 8.28 -2.80 -11.19
C GLN A 192 7.72 -4.21 -11.09
N TYR A 193 7.09 -4.65 -12.18
CA TYR A 193 6.73 -6.05 -12.35
C TYR A 193 7.96 -6.95 -12.19
N GLN A 194 7.80 -8.03 -11.41
CA GLN A 194 8.86 -9.03 -11.18
C GLN A 194 8.55 -10.35 -11.85
N ARG A 195 7.36 -10.91 -11.61
CA ARG A 195 6.95 -12.23 -12.11
C ARG A 195 5.43 -12.39 -12.08
N HIS A 196 4.94 -13.39 -12.82
CA HIS A 196 3.56 -13.83 -12.73
C HIS A 196 3.46 -15.36 -12.65
N PHE A 197 2.32 -15.83 -12.16
CA PHE A 197 1.90 -17.22 -12.20
C PHE A 197 0.49 -17.24 -12.76
N GLN A 198 0.22 -18.18 -13.66
CA GLN A 198 -1.06 -18.28 -14.34
C GLN A 198 -1.55 -19.72 -14.30
N TYR A 199 -2.84 -19.86 -14.06
CA TYR A 199 -3.54 -21.14 -14.16
C TYR A 199 -4.80 -20.94 -15.00
N ASN A 200 -4.96 -21.76 -16.03
CA ASN A 200 -6.14 -21.82 -16.88
C ASN A 200 -6.80 -23.18 -16.66
N SER A 201 -8.10 -23.17 -16.35
CA SER A 201 -8.90 -24.39 -16.19
C SER A 201 -9.43 -24.91 -17.52
#